data_AF-A0A9X3NA75-F1
#
_entry.id   AF-A0A9X3NA75-F1
#
_cell.length_a   1.000
_cell.length_b   1.000
_cell.length_c   1.000
_cell.angle_alpha   90.00
_cell.angle_beta   90.00
_cell.angle_gamma   90.00
#
_symmetry.space_group_name_H-M   'P 1'
#
loop_
_entity.id
_entity.type
_entity.pdbx_description
1 polymer ?
#
loop_
_entity_poly.entity_id
_entity_poly.type
_entity_poly.pdbx_seq_one_letter_code
_entity_poly.pdbx_strand_id
1 'polypeptide(L)'
;MSDSRTLLQRHLPRLVYDAQEAYFADSAAVWTDSPTNVLRREDGTVIAKPPTLSLDYLGTYGARKGDAIGDTTRNYAKNAAKLHAQPGYANRVYGHARPDRTGRLWLQYWLFYYYNDFQLLGKLFSGGKHEGDWELVQIELDDAERPVRVVFSQHKEAEARPWAKVAKEGARPLVYVARGSHANYFSAGAHWTGTWFDQADGKGPRIDPKLEVVETDTPKWLHWPGRWGDTKPAGPLDSNSPTSPGPRRHWKDPLALIDTVTPTKKATPVPPPKATVRREEGVHVVAFEAPPEATGLVVATRPRGSDEPARVETFPLDSLTGEVQVPAQSADDEVWTSVVAPEKGPSESV
;
A
#
# COMPACT_ATOMS: atom_id res chain seq x y z
N MET A 1 -10.47 -7.99 31.66
CA MET A 1 -10.06 -7.91 30.25
C MET A 1 -10.67 -6.66 29.66
N SER A 2 -9.86 -5.86 28.97
CA SER A 2 -10.32 -4.66 28.27
C SER A 2 -11.18 -5.06 27.07
N ASP A 3 -12.05 -4.16 26.65
CA ASP A 3 -12.77 -4.29 25.38
C ASP A 3 -11.81 -4.24 24.18
N SER A 4 -12.02 -5.11 23.18
CA SER A 4 -11.15 -5.24 22.00
C SER A 4 -11.04 -3.95 21.20
N ARG A 5 -12.12 -3.18 21.08
CA ARG A 5 -12.09 -1.88 20.38
C ARG A 5 -11.18 -0.89 21.10
N THR A 6 -11.20 -0.89 22.44
CA THR A 6 -10.28 -0.05 23.24
C THR A 6 -8.82 -0.42 22.99
N LEU A 7 -8.50 -1.72 22.94
CA LEU A 7 -7.15 -2.20 22.66
C LEU A 7 -6.68 -1.83 21.24
N LEU A 8 -7.55 -2.05 20.25
CA LEU A 8 -7.29 -1.67 18.84
C LEU A 8 -7.07 -0.15 18.71
N GLN A 9 -7.89 0.67 19.38
CA GLN A 9 -7.75 2.11 19.31
C GLN A 9 -6.48 2.63 19.98
N ARG A 10 -6.08 2.01 21.10
CA ARG A 10 -4.88 2.38 21.87
C ARG A 10 -3.59 2.08 21.11
N HIS A 11 -3.56 0.97 20.37
CA HIS A 11 -2.38 0.49 19.66
C HIS A 11 -2.46 0.68 18.14
N LEU A 12 -3.40 1.50 17.67
CA LEU A 12 -3.61 1.82 16.27
C LEU A 12 -2.30 2.29 15.61
N PRO A 13 -1.82 1.63 14.55
CA PRO A 13 -0.58 2.02 13.90
C PRO A 13 -0.68 3.42 13.27
N ARG A 14 0.44 4.14 13.31
CA ARG A 14 0.64 5.37 12.54
C ARG A 14 1.42 5.03 11.28
N LEU A 15 0.86 5.33 10.12
CA LEU A 15 1.46 5.06 8.82
C LEU A 15 2.42 6.19 8.46
N VAL A 16 3.63 5.86 8.08
CA VAL A 16 4.69 6.79 7.69
C VAL A 16 5.01 6.50 6.23
N TYR A 17 4.47 7.31 5.34
CA TYR A 17 4.57 7.06 3.91
C TYR A 17 5.91 7.50 3.32
N ASP A 18 6.30 6.86 2.23
CA ASP A 18 7.36 7.36 1.35
C ASP A 18 6.94 8.69 0.72
N ALA A 19 7.90 9.57 0.44
CA ALA A 19 7.62 10.85 -0.20
C ALA A 19 6.95 10.72 -1.58
N GLN A 20 7.15 9.59 -2.27
CA GLN A 20 6.61 9.31 -3.61
C GLN A 20 5.44 8.32 -3.59
N GLU A 21 4.83 8.02 -2.43
CA GLU A 21 3.65 7.16 -2.40
C GLU A 21 2.42 7.88 -2.99
N ALA A 22 1.76 7.25 -3.97
CA ALA A 22 0.59 7.75 -4.66
C ALA A 22 -0.72 7.12 -4.16
N TYR A 23 -0.64 6.05 -3.36
CA TYR A 23 -1.78 5.28 -2.87
C TYR A 23 -1.71 5.13 -1.35
N PHE A 24 -2.70 5.69 -0.65
CA PHE A 24 -2.81 5.56 0.80
C PHE A 24 -3.77 4.43 1.19
N ALA A 25 -3.67 4.03 2.46
CA ALA A 25 -4.55 3.02 3.03
C ALA A 25 -5.93 3.63 3.24
N ASP A 26 -6.89 3.19 2.43
CA ASP A 26 -8.23 3.75 2.36
C ASP A 26 -9.28 2.68 2.67
N SER A 27 -10.55 3.11 2.73
CA SER A 27 -11.68 2.18 2.82
C SER A 27 -11.69 1.25 1.61
N ALA A 28 -11.91 -0.05 1.82
CA ALA A 28 -12.16 -1.01 0.75
C ALA A 28 -13.35 -0.61 -0.16
N ALA A 29 -14.23 0.27 0.33
CA ALA A 29 -15.33 0.82 -0.45
C ALA A 29 -14.85 1.64 -1.66
N VAL A 30 -13.60 2.13 -1.69
CA VAL A 30 -13.04 2.76 -2.89
C VAL A 30 -13.11 1.83 -4.10
N TRP A 31 -13.09 0.51 -3.88
CA TRP A 31 -13.19 -0.47 -4.95
C TRP A 31 -14.62 -0.70 -5.43
N THR A 32 -15.61 -0.60 -4.54
CA THR A 32 -17.01 -0.89 -4.87
C THR A 32 -17.78 0.35 -5.33
N ASP A 33 -17.34 1.54 -4.90
CA ASP A 33 -18.08 2.78 -5.05
C ASP A 33 -17.48 3.66 -6.17
N SER A 34 -16.29 3.28 -6.68
CA SER A 34 -15.68 3.93 -7.84
C SER A 34 -16.57 3.78 -9.08
N PRO A 35 -16.95 4.89 -9.76
CA PRO A 35 -17.78 4.83 -10.97
C PRO A 35 -17.11 4.13 -12.15
N THR A 36 -15.79 3.92 -12.09
CA THR A 36 -15.02 3.22 -13.12
C THR A 36 -14.88 1.72 -12.85
N ASN A 37 -15.24 1.27 -11.65
CA ASN A 37 -15.09 -0.12 -11.24
C ASN A 37 -16.34 -0.93 -11.55
N VAL A 38 -16.13 -2.15 -12.04
CA VAL A 38 -17.21 -3.06 -12.47
C VAL A 38 -16.96 -4.44 -11.92
N LEU A 39 -17.96 -5.00 -11.24
CA LEU A 39 -17.97 -6.39 -10.80
C LEU A 39 -18.36 -7.29 -11.98
N ARG A 40 -17.52 -8.28 -12.28
CA ARG A 40 -17.70 -9.21 -13.41
C ARG A 40 -17.52 -10.66 -12.98
N ARG A 41 -18.19 -11.55 -13.71
CA ARG A 41 -17.89 -12.99 -13.73
C ARG A 41 -16.56 -13.21 -14.46
N GLU A 42 -15.99 -14.40 -14.28
CA GLU A 42 -14.77 -14.84 -14.98
C GLU A 42 -14.91 -14.82 -16.52
N ASP A 43 -16.12 -15.05 -17.04
CA ASP A 43 -16.45 -14.98 -18.47
C ASP A 43 -16.65 -13.54 -19.00
N GLY A 44 -16.47 -12.53 -18.14
CA GLY A 44 -16.62 -11.11 -18.47
C GLY A 44 -18.03 -10.56 -18.28
N THR A 45 -19.03 -11.40 -17.98
CA THR A 45 -20.41 -10.98 -17.72
C THR A 45 -20.45 -9.96 -16.58
N VAL A 46 -21.03 -8.79 -16.83
CA VAL A 46 -21.23 -7.75 -15.81
C VAL A 46 -22.27 -8.22 -14.79
N ILE A 47 -21.93 -8.15 -13.51
CA ILE A 47 -22.82 -8.47 -12.40
C ILE A 47 -23.41 -7.18 -11.83
N ALA A 48 -22.55 -6.21 -11.51
CA ALA A 48 -22.94 -4.96 -10.89
C ALA A 48 -21.96 -3.82 -11.21
N LYS A 49 -22.49 -2.61 -11.12
CA LYS A 49 -21.76 -1.33 -11.13
C LYS A 49 -22.32 -0.46 -10.00
N PRO A 50 -21.59 0.55 -9.50
CA PRO A 50 -22.18 1.50 -8.58
C PRO A 50 -23.44 2.18 -9.19
N PRO A 51 -24.46 2.51 -8.38
CA PRO A 51 -24.50 2.38 -6.93
C PRO A 51 -24.96 1.00 -6.42
N THR A 52 -25.29 0.06 -7.32
CA THR A 52 -25.70 -1.31 -6.91
C THR A 52 -24.52 -2.10 -6.34
N LEU A 53 -23.33 -1.94 -6.94
CA LEU A 53 -22.10 -2.45 -6.36
C LEU A 53 -21.76 -1.63 -5.11
N SER A 54 -21.62 -2.32 -3.98
CA SER A 54 -21.21 -1.77 -2.69
C SER A 54 -20.55 -2.89 -1.88
N LEU A 55 -19.85 -2.55 -0.80
CA LEU A 55 -19.33 -3.55 0.14
C LEU A 55 -20.46 -4.50 0.63
N ASP A 56 -21.61 -3.97 1.04
CA ASP A 56 -22.73 -4.79 1.49
C ASP A 56 -23.29 -5.72 0.40
N TYR A 57 -23.30 -5.26 -0.85
CA TYR A 57 -23.69 -6.09 -1.99
C TYR A 57 -22.78 -7.31 -2.12
N LEU A 58 -21.46 -7.15 -1.93
CA LEU A 58 -20.49 -8.26 -1.97
C LEU A 58 -20.76 -9.34 -0.91
N GLY A 59 -21.41 -8.98 0.19
CA GLY A 59 -21.80 -9.89 1.25
C GLY A 59 -23.12 -10.65 1.03
N THR A 60 -23.89 -10.30 0.00
CA THR A 60 -25.28 -10.77 -0.17
C THR A 60 -25.59 -11.40 -1.52
N TYR A 61 -24.89 -11.01 -2.59
CA TYR A 61 -25.13 -11.57 -3.92
C TYR A 61 -24.58 -13.01 -4.07
N GLY A 62 -25.02 -13.71 -5.12
CA GLY A 62 -24.51 -15.03 -5.49
C GLY A 62 -23.07 -14.98 -6.00
N ALA A 63 -22.13 -14.81 -5.07
CA ALA A 63 -20.70 -14.67 -5.33
C ALA A 63 -20.05 -15.98 -5.77
N ARG A 64 -19.07 -15.87 -6.67
CA ARG A 64 -18.24 -17.00 -7.14
C ARG A 64 -16.76 -16.64 -6.98
N LYS A 65 -15.92 -17.66 -6.82
CA LYS A 65 -14.46 -17.48 -6.65
C LYS A 65 -13.78 -16.78 -7.84
N GLY A 66 -14.34 -16.93 -9.04
CA GLY A 66 -13.83 -16.30 -10.26
C GLY A 66 -14.35 -14.88 -10.49
N ASP A 67 -15.19 -14.33 -9.61
CA ASP A 67 -15.65 -12.96 -9.73
C ASP A 67 -14.53 -11.97 -9.41
N ALA A 68 -14.50 -10.84 -10.12
CA ALA A 68 -13.51 -9.79 -9.92
C ALA A 68 -14.14 -8.41 -10.09
N ILE A 69 -13.66 -7.42 -9.34
CA ILE A 69 -13.97 -6.01 -9.54
C ILE A 69 -12.75 -5.37 -10.19
N GLY A 70 -12.89 -4.82 -11.39
CA GLY A 70 -11.77 -4.16 -12.09
C GLY A 70 -12.09 -2.72 -12.50
N ASP A 71 -11.05 -1.88 -12.55
CA ASP A 71 -11.14 -0.49 -13.00
C ASP A 71 -11.05 -0.45 -14.53
N THR A 72 -12.17 -0.14 -15.16
CA THR A 72 -12.30 -0.17 -16.63
C THR A 72 -11.47 0.89 -17.34
N THR A 73 -10.95 1.90 -16.64
CA THR A 73 -10.16 2.99 -17.23
C THR A 73 -8.66 2.75 -17.14
N ARG A 74 -8.22 1.88 -16.21
CA ARG A 74 -6.80 1.68 -15.86
C ARG A 74 -6.04 2.95 -15.48
N ASN A 75 -6.76 4.03 -15.15
CA ASN A 75 -6.17 5.28 -14.68
C ASN A 75 -6.16 5.28 -13.15
N TYR A 76 -5.42 4.33 -12.58
CA TYR A 76 -5.48 4.00 -11.16
C TYR A 76 -5.13 5.19 -10.27
N ALA A 77 -4.03 5.90 -10.55
CA ALA A 77 -3.61 7.07 -9.78
C ALA A 77 -4.69 8.15 -9.73
N LYS A 78 -5.34 8.45 -10.88
CA LYS A 78 -6.40 9.46 -10.94
C LYS A 78 -7.64 9.03 -10.16
N ASN A 79 -8.06 7.77 -10.29
CA ASN A 79 -9.27 7.29 -9.64
C ASN A 79 -9.06 7.12 -8.13
N ALA A 80 -7.89 6.62 -7.71
CA ALA A 80 -7.46 6.58 -6.32
C ALA A 80 -7.50 7.97 -5.69
N ALA A 81 -6.80 8.95 -6.29
CA ALA A 81 -6.77 10.33 -5.77
C ALA A 81 -8.17 10.95 -5.66
N LYS A 82 -9.05 10.71 -6.64
CA LYS A 82 -10.43 11.22 -6.62
C LYS A 82 -11.26 10.64 -5.47
N LEU A 83 -11.07 9.36 -5.12
CA LEU A 83 -11.77 8.75 -4.00
C LEU A 83 -11.12 9.09 -2.67
N HIS A 84 -9.80 9.15 -2.60
CA HIS A 84 -9.06 9.58 -1.42
C HIS A 84 -9.47 10.99 -0.97
N ALA A 85 -9.67 11.92 -1.92
CA ALA A 85 -10.12 13.27 -1.63
C ALA A 85 -11.51 13.35 -0.94
N GLN A 86 -12.26 12.23 -0.84
CA GLN A 86 -13.51 12.15 -0.12
C GLN A 86 -13.29 11.59 1.29
N PRO A 87 -13.58 12.35 2.37
CA PRO A 87 -13.30 11.95 3.75
C PRO A 87 -14.00 10.64 4.20
N GLY A 88 -15.04 10.22 3.48
CA GLY A 88 -15.72 8.94 3.70
C GLY A 88 -14.81 7.73 3.45
N TYR A 89 -13.84 7.85 2.54
CA TYR A 89 -12.95 6.77 2.13
C TYR A 89 -11.53 6.93 2.63
N ALA A 90 -11.05 8.17 2.72
CA ALA A 90 -9.66 8.48 3.05
C ALA A 90 -9.21 7.87 4.39
N ASN A 91 -7.96 7.39 4.42
CA ASN A 91 -7.19 7.11 5.62
C ASN A 91 -7.93 6.15 6.56
N ARG A 92 -8.19 4.92 6.11
CA ARG A 92 -8.91 3.89 6.88
C ARG A 92 -8.10 2.63 7.09
N VAL A 93 -8.37 1.99 8.22
CA VAL A 93 -7.80 0.69 8.56
C VAL A 93 -8.85 -0.18 9.25
N TYR A 94 -8.85 -1.48 8.94
CA TYR A 94 -9.79 -2.43 9.53
C TYR A 94 -9.14 -3.18 10.70
N GLY A 95 -9.69 -2.98 11.89
CA GLY A 95 -9.20 -3.59 13.13
C GLY A 95 -9.94 -4.87 13.47
N HIS A 96 -9.22 -5.97 13.67
CA HIS A 96 -9.76 -7.26 14.07
C HIS A 96 -8.98 -7.81 15.27
N ALA A 97 -9.66 -8.13 16.36
CA ALA A 97 -9.03 -8.74 17.53
C ALA A 97 -9.28 -10.26 17.51
N ARG A 98 -8.23 -11.07 17.61
CA ARG A 98 -8.32 -12.52 17.40
C ARG A 98 -7.38 -13.27 18.35
N PRO A 99 -7.88 -14.26 19.14
CA PRO A 99 -6.98 -15.16 19.83
C PRO A 99 -6.31 -16.11 18.84
N ASP A 100 -5.04 -16.41 19.08
CA ASP A 100 -4.35 -17.48 18.36
C ASP A 100 -4.71 -18.87 18.89
N ARG A 101 -4.17 -19.91 18.24
CA ARG A 101 -4.38 -21.31 18.65
C ARG A 101 -3.87 -21.66 20.06
N THR A 102 -3.12 -20.77 20.72
CA THR A 102 -2.67 -20.92 22.11
C THR A 102 -3.49 -20.09 23.10
N GLY A 103 -4.41 -19.26 22.62
CA GLY A 103 -5.27 -18.38 23.42
C GLY A 103 -4.69 -16.98 23.65
N ARG A 104 -3.52 -16.64 23.10
CA ARG A 104 -2.98 -15.26 23.18
C ARG A 104 -3.78 -14.34 22.28
N LEU A 105 -4.11 -13.15 22.78
CA LEU A 105 -4.86 -12.16 22.01
C LEU A 105 -3.93 -11.40 21.04
N TRP A 106 -4.37 -11.28 19.79
CA TRP A 106 -3.73 -10.49 18.76
C TRP A 106 -4.65 -9.36 18.28
N LEU A 107 -4.04 -8.21 18.00
CA LEU A 107 -4.68 -7.07 17.35
C LEU A 107 -4.20 -7.01 15.90
N GLN A 108 -5.10 -7.16 14.94
CA GLN A 108 -4.80 -7.10 13.51
C GLN A 108 -5.33 -5.79 12.92
N TYR A 109 -4.52 -5.17 12.07
CA TYR A 109 -4.84 -3.94 11.35
C TYR A 109 -4.61 -4.20 9.86
N TRP A 110 -5.72 -4.25 9.12
CA TRP A 110 -5.72 -4.54 7.69
C TRP A 110 -5.82 -3.25 6.89
N LEU A 111 -4.87 -3.08 5.98
CA LEU A 111 -4.69 -1.89 5.16
C LEU A 111 -5.07 -2.23 3.72
N PHE A 112 -5.98 -1.45 3.14
CA PHE A 112 -6.37 -1.63 1.74
C PHE A 112 -5.87 -0.48 0.88
N TYR A 113 -5.22 -0.80 -0.23
CA TYR A 113 -4.74 0.18 -1.19
C TYR A 113 -5.45 0.01 -2.52
N TYR A 114 -5.71 1.13 -3.21
CA TYR A 114 -6.38 1.14 -4.51
C TYR A 114 -5.58 0.32 -5.54
N TYR A 115 -4.26 0.51 -5.61
CA TYR A 115 -3.45 -0.14 -6.63
C TYR A 115 -2.01 -0.30 -6.16
N ASN A 116 -1.45 -1.48 -6.36
CA ASN A 116 -0.03 -1.75 -6.21
C ASN A 116 0.67 -1.38 -7.52
N ASP A 117 1.43 -0.29 -7.52
CA ASP A 117 2.15 0.19 -8.71
C ASP A 117 3.62 -0.21 -8.74
N PHE A 118 4.01 -1.15 -7.86
CA PHE A 118 5.39 -1.60 -7.72
C PHE A 118 6.02 -1.91 -9.07
N GLN A 119 7.07 -1.17 -9.40
CA GLN A 119 7.77 -1.30 -10.67
C GLN A 119 8.97 -2.22 -10.50
N LEU A 120 8.74 -3.51 -10.72
CA LEU A 120 9.85 -4.44 -10.89
C LEU A 120 10.46 -4.27 -12.30
N LEU A 121 11.79 -4.20 -12.38
CA LEU A 121 12.62 -4.48 -13.58
C LEU A 121 12.15 -3.94 -14.95
N GLY A 122 11.95 -2.62 -15.09
CA GLY A 122 11.91 -1.93 -16.39
C GLY A 122 10.88 -2.44 -17.43
N LYS A 123 10.95 -1.92 -18.68
CA LYS A 123 9.95 -2.20 -19.73
C LYS A 123 9.88 -3.66 -20.21
N LEU A 124 10.89 -4.51 -19.91
CA LEU A 124 10.93 -5.91 -20.35
C LEU A 124 10.38 -6.90 -19.30
N PHE A 125 10.30 -6.52 -18.02
CA PHE A 125 9.83 -7.38 -16.94
C PHE A 125 8.97 -6.58 -15.95
N SER A 126 7.83 -6.04 -16.41
CA SER A 126 6.85 -5.42 -15.53
C SER A 126 6.25 -6.47 -14.59
N GLY A 127 6.83 -6.63 -13.41
CA GLY A 127 6.40 -7.56 -12.37
C GLY A 127 5.78 -6.81 -11.19
N GLY A 128 4.75 -7.37 -10.57
CA GLY A 128 4.29 -6.96 -9.23
C GLY A 128 3.14 -5.95 -9.20
N LYS A 129 2.80 -5.32 -10.33
CA LYS A 129 1.65 -4.42 -10.42
C LYS A 129 0.34 -5.18 -10.31
N HIS A 130 -0.58 -4.71 -9.47
CA HIS A 130 -1.94 -5.25 -9.45
C HIS A 130 -2.96 -4.29 -8.85
N GLU A 131 -4.18 -4.39 -9.39
CA GLU A 131 -5.37 -3.81 -8.80
C GLU A 131 -5.63 -4.37 -7.40
N GLY A 132 -5.95 -3.45 -6.47
CA GLY A 132 -6.18 -3.70 -5.05
C GLY A 132 -4.96 -4.25 -4.31
N ASP A 133 -4.79 -3.87 -3.06
CA ASP A 133 -3.76 -4.47 -2.21
C ASP A 133 -4.25 -4.63 -0.77
N TRP A 134 -3.90 -5.74 -0.13
CA TRP A 134 -4.24 -6.01 1.27
C TRP A 134 -2.99 -6.35 2.06
N GLU A 135 -2.62 -5.43 2.94
CA GLU A 135 -1.48 -5.54 3.85
C GLU A 135 -1.95 -5.66 5.30
N LEU A 136 -1.07 -6.15 6.18
CA LEU A 136 -1.39 -6.50 7.57
C LEU A 136 -0.28 -6.08 8.54
N VAL A 137 -0.69 -5.35 9.57
CA VAL A 137 0.09 -5.15 10.80
C VAL A 137 -0.61 -5.89 11.94
N GLN A 138 0.11 -6.69 12.72
CA GLN A 138 -0.47 -7.32 13.90
C GLN A 138 0.41 -7.25 15.16
N ILE A 139 -0.24 -7.15 16.31
CA ILE A 139 0.38 -6.98 17.63
C ILE A 139 -0.09 -8.09 18.55
N GLU A 140 0.86 -8.81 19.14
CA GLU A 140 0.62 -9.81 20.17
C GLU A 140 0.52 -9.16 21.55
N LEU A 141 -0.48 -9.57 22.34
CA LEU A 141 -0.63 -9.15 23.73
C LEU A 141 -0.35 -10.31 24.70
N ASP A 142 0.23 -10.00 25.86
CA ASP A 142 0.32 -10.94 26.99
C ASP A 142 -1.03 -11.04 27.76
N ASP A 143 -1.07 -11.87 28.81
CA ASP A 143 -2.29 -12.09 29.63
C ASP A 143 -2.73 -10.84 30.39
N ALA A 144 -1.84 -9.86 30.53
CA ALA A 144 -2.11 -8.56 31.12
C ALA A 144 -2.44 -7.50 30.04
N GLU A 145 -2.68 -7.93 28.80
CA GLU A 145 -3.01 -7.10 27.64
C GLU A 145 -1.92 -6.07 27.29
N ARG A 146 -0.66 -6.39 27.61
CA ARG A 146 0.50 -5.58 27.25
C ARG A 146 1.09 -6.08 25.94
N PRO A 147 1.42 -5.20 24.99
CA PRO A 147 2.02 -5.61 23.73
C PRO A 147 3.43 -6.18 23.94
N VAL A 148 3.67 -7.37 23.37
CA VAL A 148 4.95 -8.09 23.49
C VAL A 148 5.72 -8.18 22.18
N ARG A 149 5.01 -8.26 21.06
CA ARG A 149 5.59 -8.42 19.72
C ARG A 149 4.70 -7.75 18.68
N VAL A 150 5.33 -7.27 17.61
CA VAL A 150 4.66 -6.75 16.42
C VAL A 150 5.16 -7.53 15.21
N VAL A 151 4.27 -7.77 14.27
CA VAL A 151 4.55 -8.44 12.99
C VAL A 151 3.99 -7.56 11.87
N PHE A 152 4.83 -7.25 10.89
CA PHE A 152 4.49 -6.45 9.71
C PHE A 152 4.57 -7.36 8.48
N SER A 153 3.53 -7.37 7.64
CA SER A 153 3.56 -8.07 6.35
C SER A 153 4.51 -7.40 5.37
N GLN A 154 5.21 -8.24 4.60
CA GLN A 154 6.10 -7.82 3.52
C GLN A 154 5.91 -8.82 2.38
N HIS A 155 5.09 -8.48 1.38
CA HIS A 155 4.75 -9.38 0.27
C HIS A 155 4.13 -10.71 0.76
N LYS A 156 4.84 -11.83 0.55
CA LYS A 156 4.43 -13.17 1.00
C LYS A 156 5.01 -13.52 2.37
N GLU A 157 5.95 -12.72 2.84
CA GLU A 157 6.70 -12.86 4.07
C GLU A 157 6.21 -11.87 5.14
N ALA A 158 6.89 -11.88 6.28
CA ALA A 158 6.71 -10.90 7.33
C ALA A 158 8.03 -10.60 8.05
N GLU A 159 8.10 -9.49 8.76
CA GLU A 159 9.13 -9.23 9.77
C GLU A 159 8.46 -9.13 11.14
N ALA A 160 9.11 -9.66 12.17
CA ALA A 160 8.64 -9.54 13.54
C ALA A 160 9.69 -8.88 14.44
N ARG A 161 9.24 -8.01 15.34
CA ARG A 161 10.10 -7.41 16.37
C ARG A 161 9.46 -7.46 17.74
N PRO A 162 10.25 -7.65 18.83
CA PRO A 162 9.77 -7.41 20.18
C PRO A 162 9.24 -5.99 20.31
N TRP A 163 8.11 -5.79 20.99
CA TRP A 163 7.46 -4.48 21.14
C TRP A 163 8.44 -3.40 21.63
N ALA A 164 9.34 -3.75 22.55
CA ALA A 164 10.37 -2.86 23.09
C ALA A 164 11.34 -2.29 22.03
N LYS A 165 11.53 -2.98 20.90
CA LYS A 165 12.43 -2.59 19.80
C LYS A 165 11.74 -1.91 18.62
N VAL A 166 10.43 -1.67 18.71
CA VAL A 166 9.63 -1.01 17.66
C VAL A 166 9.69 0.50 17.84
N ALA A 167 9.83 1.29 16.75
CA ALA A 167 9.66 2.74 16.84
C ALA A 167 8.18 3.06 17.07
N LYS A 168 7.89 3.95 18.03
CA LYS A 168 6.52 4.22 18.49
C LYS A 168 6.36 5.68 18.85
N GLU A 169 5.15 6.20 18.67
CA GLU A 169 4.71 7.47 19.25
C GLU A 169 3.58 7.20 20.24
N GLY A 170 3.86 7.43 21.53
CA GLY A 170 3.00 6.91 22.60
C GLY A 170 2.88 5.38 22.53
N ALA A 171 1.64 4.88 22.46
CA ALA A 171 1.34 3.45 22.35
C ALA A 171 1.15 2.95 20.91
N ARG A 172 1.39 3.81 19.90
CA ARG A 172 1.16 3.54 18.48
C ARG A 172 2.46 3.18 17.77
N PRO A 173 2.56 1.99 17.13
CA PRO A 173 3.73 1.65 16.33
C PRO A 173 3.79 2.50 15.06
N LEU A 174 5.00 2.91 14.70
CA LEU A 174 5.28 3.54 13.41
C LEU A 174 5.47 2.44 12.37
N VAL A 175 4.76 2.56 11.26
CA VAL A 175 4.81 1.64 10.12
C VAL A 175 5.34 2.41 8.92
N TYR A 176 6.53 2.08 8.45
CA TYR A 176 7.10 2.69 7.25
C TYR A 176 6.58 1.94 6.04
N VAL A 177 5.73 2.58 5.25
CA VAL A 177 5.08 1.97 4.09
C VAL A 177 5.98 2.17 2.87
N ALA A 178 6.35 1.06 2.22
CA ALA A 178 7.16 1.12 1.01
C ALA A 178 6.33 1.59 -0.18
N ARG A 179 6.91 2.50 -0.98
CA ARG A 179 6.22 3.04 -2.14
C ARG A 179 5.85 1.95 -3.14
N GLY A 180 4.59 1.95 -3.53
CA GLY A 180 4.06 1.13 -4.61
C GLY A 180 3.82 -0.34 -4.28
N SER A 181 4.67 -0.96 -3.45
CA SER A 181 4.43 -2.34 -2.95
C SER A 181 3.61 -2.38 -1.67
N HIS A 182 3.56 -1.27 -0.93
CA HIS A 182 2.91 -1.13 0.37
C HIS A 182 3.43 -2.04 1.50
N ALA A 183 4.51 -2.77 1.25
CA ALA A 183 5.15 -3.61 2.24
C ALA A 183 5.52 -2.79 3.50
N ASN A 184 5.33 -3.39 4.67
CA ASN A 184 5.41 -2.69 5.95
C ASN A 184 6.76 -2.92 6.63
N TYR A 185 7.46 -1.83 6.94
CA TYR A 185 8.80 -1.86 7.50
C TYR A 185 8.89 -1.19 8.87
N PHE A 186 9.78 -1.70 9.72
CA PHE A 186 10.04 -1.14 11.05
C PHE A 186 10.98 0.07 11.05
N SER A 187 11.55 0.43 9.90
CA SER A 187 12.43 1.60 9.76
C SER A 187 12.43 2.11 8.33
N ALA A 188 12.68 3.40 8.16
CA ALA A 188 12.91 4.00 6.86
C ALA A 188 14.16 3.42 6.16
N GLY A 189 14.16 3.50 4.82
CA GLY A 189 15.28 3.16 3.94
C GLY A 189 14.91 2.17 2.83
N ALA A 190 15.94 1.68 2.16
CA ALA A 190 15.84 0.62 1.18
C ALA A 190 15.91 -0.77 1.84
N HIS A 191 15.07 -1.70 1.38
CA HIS A 191 14.95 -3.05 1.93
C HIS A 191 15.05 -4.08 0.82
N TRP A 192 15.88 -5.10 1.03
CA TRP A 192 16.04 -6.22 0.10
C TRP A 192 15.03 -7.32 0.41
N THR A 193 14.21 -7.68 -0.58
CA THR A 193 13.14 -8.67 -0.47
C THR A 193 13.60 -10.11 -0.74
N GLY A 194 14.88 -10.29 -1.10
CA GLY A 194 15.40 -11.58 -1.57
C GLY A 194 15.51 -11.65 -3.09
N THR A 195 14.74 -10.85 -3.82
CA THR A 195 14.75 -10.82 -5.30
C THR A 195 14.74 -9.39 -5.85
N TRP A 196 14.20 -8.43 -5.11
CA TRP A 196 14.13 -7.02 -5.50
C TRP A 196 14.25 -6.10 -4.28
N PHE A 197 13.99 -4.81 -4.50
CA PHE A 197 14.17 -3.75 -3.52
C PHE A 197 12.88 -2.99 -3.31
N ASP A 198 12.54 -2.78 -2.04
CA ASP A 198 11.51 -1.83 -1.61
C ASP A 198 12.17 -0.57 -1.06
N GLN A 199 11.46 0.56 -1.21
CA GLN A 199 11.89 1.84 -0.67
C GLN A 199 10.78 2.42 0.20
N ALA A 200 11.09 2.67 1.48
CA ALA A 200 10.22 3.35 2.41
C ALA A 200 11.00 4.49 3.06
N ASP A 201 11.13 5.65 2.41
CA ASP A 201 12.00 6.73 2.90
C ASP A 201 11.46 7.45 4.15
N GLY A 202 10.17 7.31 4.43
CA GLY A 202 9.47 7.93 5.56
C GLY A 202 9.47 9.46 5.55
N LYS A 203 9.68 10.08 4.37
CA LYS A 203 9.69 11.52 4.14
C LYS A 203 8.32 12.04 3.66
N GLY A 204 7.35 11.16 3.44
CA GLY A 204 5.96 11.51 3.15
C GLY A 204 5.14 11.78 4.41
N PRO A 205 3.81 11.95 4.25
CA PRO A 205 2.89 12.20 5.35
C PRO A 205 2.90 11.13 6.43
N ARG A 206 2.60 11.55 7.66
CA ARG A 206 2.40 10.66 8.82
C ARG A 206 0.94 10.65 9.18
N ILE A 207 0.26 9.55 8.87
CA ILE A 207 -1.17 9.44 8.96
C ILE A 207 -1.58 8.60 10.18
N ASP A 208 -2.45 9.16 11.02
CA ASP A 208 -3.25 8.39 11.96
C ASP A 208 -4.57 8.00 11.26
N PRO A 209 -4.69 6.78 10.73
CA PRO A 209 -5.90 6.39 10.02
C PRO A 209 -7.09 6.31 10.98
N LYS A 210 -8.31 6.39 10.45
CA LYS A 210 -9.52 6.07 11.19
C LYS A 210 -9.72 4.56 11.22
N LEU A 211 -9.96 4.05 12.43
CA LEU A 211 -10.16 2.64 12.72
C LEU A 211 -11.62 2.22 12.47
N GLU A 212 -11.81 1.22 11.62
CA GLU A 212 -13.05 0.47 11.43
C GLU A 212 -12.92 -0.89 12.12
N VAL A 213 -13.57 -1.07 13.27
CA VAL A 213 -13.52 -2.34 14.01
C VAL A 213 -14.46 -3.35 13.34
N VAL A 214 -13.94 -4.54 13.07
CA VAL A 214 -14.65 -5.65 12.44
C VAL A 214 -14.51 -6.92 13.27
N GLU A 215 -15.49 -7.81 13.12
CA GLU A 215 -15.52 -9.11 13.79
C GLU A 215 -15.07 -10.22 12.84
N THR A 216 -14.80 -11.40 13.39
CA THR A 216 -14.29 -12.53 12.59
C THR A 216 -15.16 -12.85 11.37
N ASP A 217 -16.50 -12.80 11.50
CA ASP A 217 -17.45 -13.22 10.45
C ASP A 217 -18.35 -12.09 9.92
N THR A 218 -18.12 -10.85 10.38
CA THR A 218 -18.88 -9.66 9.98
C THR A 218 -18.01 -8.41 9.88
N PRO A 219 -18.21 -7.57 8.86
CA PRO A 219 -19.21 -7.69 7.79
C PRO A 219 -18.90 -8.81 6.78
N LYS A 220 -19.95 -9.32 6.11
CA LYS A 220 -19.86 -10.50 5.23
C LYS A 220 -18.91 -10.32 4.03
N TRP A 221 -18.72 -9.08 3.58
CA TRP A 221 -17.82 -8.78 2.47
C TRP A 221 -16.35 -9.09 2.77
N LEU A 222 -15.93 -9.14 4.04
CA LEU A 222 -14.59 -9.59 4.41
C LEU A 222 -14.31 -11.05 4.00
N HIS A 223 -15.38 -11.81 3.75
CA HIS A 223 -15.32 -13.21 3.29
C HIS A 223 -15.74 -13.34 1.84
N TRP A 224 -15.88 -12.23 1.11
CA TRP A 224 -16.20 -12.27 -0.30
C TRP A 224 -15.15 -13.10 -1.06
N PRO A 225 -15.56 -14.14 -1.81
CA PRO A 225 -14.63 -15.11 -2.39
C PRO A 225 -13.97 -14.66 -3.69
N GLY A 226 -14.38 -13.52 -4.26
CA GLY A 226 -13.80 -12.96 -5.48
C GLY A 226 -12.49 -12.21 -5.23
N ARG A 227 -12.07 -11.44 -6.25
CA ARG A 227 -10.82 -10.65 -6.23
C ARG A 227 -11.09 -9.16 -6.23
N TRP A 228 -10.32 -8.44 -5.41
CA TRP A 228 -10.27 -6.98 -5.33
C TRP A 228 -9.42 -6.42 -6.47
N GLY A 229 -9.80 -6.74 -7.71
CA GLY A 229 -9.04 -6.42 -8.91
C GLY A 229 -9.16 -7.53 -9.96
N ASP A 230 -9.02 -7.18 -11.23
CA ASP A 230 -9.02 -8.10 -12.37
C ASP A 230 -7.62 -8.36 -12.96
N THR A 231 -6.58 -7.85 -12.30
CA THR A 231 -5.19 -8.07 -12.73
C THR A 231 -4.85 -9.56 -12.64
N LYS A 232 -4.39 -10.11 -13.77
CA LYS A 232 -3.91 -11.49 -13.91
C LYS A 232 -2.42 -11.47 -14.20
N PRO A 233 -1.66 -12.46 -13.71
CA PRO A 233 -0.23 -12.53 -13.95
C PRO A 233 0.08 -12.70 -15.44
N ALA A 234 0.98 -11.86 -15.96
CA ALA A 234 1.53 -11.95 -17.32
C ALA A 234 2.95 -12.55 -17.31
N GLY A 235 3.60 -12.63 -16.15
CA GLY A 235 4.90 -13.24 -15.95
C GLY A 235 5.10 -13.86 -14.55
N PRO A 236 6.27 -14.48 -14.28
CA PRO A 236 6.54 -15.22 -13.04
C PRO A 236 6.61 -14.35 -11.78
N LEU A 237 6.77 -13.04 -11.95
CA LEU A 237 6.88 -12.06 -10.86
C LEU A 237 5.56 -11.29 -10.65
N ASP A 238 4.54 -11.56 -11.45
CA ASP A 238 3.22 -10.97 -11.27
C ASP A 238 2.38 -11.75 -10.27
N SER A 239 1.49 -11.03 -9.60
CA SER A 239 0.48 -11.60 -8.72
C SER A 239 -0.91 -11.32 -9.28
N ASN A 240 -1.84 -12.22 -9.01
CA ASN A 240 -3.25 -11.87 -9.18
C ASN A 240 -3.63 -10.80 -8.15
N SER A 241 -4.60 -9.96 -8.47
CA SER A 241 -5.26 -9.10 -7.49
C SER A 241 -5.72 -9.90 -6.25
N PRO A 242 -5.69 -9.28 -5.06
CA PRO A 242 -5.81 -10.00 -3.80
C PRO A 242 -7.23 -10.48 -3.57
N THR A 243 -7.34 -11.52 -2.74
CA THR A 243 -8.62 -11.93 -2.13
C THR A 243 -8.80 -11.23 -0.79
N SER A 244 -10.05 -11.22 -0.33
CA SER A 244 -10.45 -10.64 0.96
C SER A 244 -9.64 -11.18 2.15
N PRO A 245 -9.58 -10.44 3.28
CA PRO A 245 -8.90 -10.89 4.50
C PRO A 245 -9.44 -12.19 5.10
N GLY A 246 -10.77 -12.35 5.19
CA GLY A 246 -11.45 -13.43 5.94
C GLY A 246 -11.01 -14.86 5.60
N PRO A 247 -10.84 -15.22 4.31
CA PRO A 247 -10.34 -16.53 3.92
C PRO A 247 -8.86 -16.80 4.23
N ARG A 248 -8.04 -15.77 4.53
CA ARG A 248 -6.60 -15.93 4.75
C ARG A 248 -6.33 -16.72 6.03
N ARG A 249 -5.28 -17.55 6.03
CA ARG A 249 -4.91 -18.37 7.20
C ARG A 249 -4.67 -17.50 8.45
N HIS A 250 -3.92 -16.41 8.27
CA HIS A 250 -3.60 -15.49 9.36
C HIS A 250 -4.77 -14.64 9.86
N TRP A 251 -5.89 -14.54 9.13
CA TRP A 251 -7.13 -13.98 9.69
C TRP A 251 -7.70 -14.85 10.81
N LYS A 252 -7.59 -16.17 10.68
CA LYS A 252 -8.16 -17.15 11.60
C LYS A 252 -7.20 -17.53 12.73
N ASP A 253 -5.92 -17.64 12.42
CA ASP A 253 -4.84 -17.95 13.35
C ASP A 253 -3.64 -17.01 13.11
N PRO A 254 -3.46 -15.96 13.93
CA PRO A 254 -2.36 -14.99 13.82
C PRO A 254 -0.96 -15.60 13.69
N LEU A 255 -0.72 -16.80 14.28
CA LEU A 255 0.57 -17.49 14.18
C LEU A 255 0.92 -17.89 12.74
N ALA A 256 -0.06 -18.04 11.85
CA ALA A 256 0.20 -18.40 10.46
C ALA A 256 1.01 -17.35 9.68
N LEU A 257 0.98 -16.07 10.09
CA LEU A 257 1.88 -15.04 9.54
C LEU A 257 3.26 -15.08 10.21
N ILE A 258 3.35 -15.53 11.46
CA ILE A 258 4.63 -15.69 12.15
C ILE A 258 5.47 -16.78 11.48
N ASP A 259 4.81 -17.83 11.00
CA ASP A 259 5.45 -18.91 10.26
C ASP A 259 6.14 -18.43 8.97
N THR A 260 5.82 -17.23 8.47
CA THR A 260 6.45 -16.63 7.28
C THR A 260 7.52 -15.57 7.62
N VAL A 261 7.85 -15.39 8.91
CA VAL A 261 8.79 -14.37 9.34
C VAL A 261 10.19 -14.66 8.81
N THR A 262 10.74 -13.69 8.09
CA THR A 262 12.09 -13.72 7.54
C THR A 262 12.82 -12.44 7.94
N PRO A 263 14.10 -12.48 8.34
CA PRO A 263 14.85 -11.26 8.64
C PRO A 263 14.98 -10.37 7.40
N THR A 264 14.40 -9.17 7.47
CA THR A 264 14.58 -8.14 6.45
C THR A 264 16.03 -7.67 6.41
N LYS A 265 16.59 -7.56 5.21
CA LYS A 265 17.95 -7.04 5.00
C LYS A 265 17.84 -5.61 4.50
N LYS A 266 18.55 -4.68 5.14
CA LYS A 266 18.72 -3.34 4.57
C LYS A 266 19.49 -3.44 3.26
N ALA A 267 19.07 -2.64 2.29
CA ALA A 267 19.75 -2.50 1.01
C ALA A 267 20.46 -1.14 0.94
N THR A 268 21.44 -1.06 0.04
CA THR A 268 21.99 0.23 -0.39
C THR A 268 21.23 0.64 -1.65
N PRO A 269 20.46 1.74 -1.60
CA PRO A 269 19.72 2.20 -2.76
C PRO A 269 20.65 2.70 -3.87
N VAL A 270 20.11 2.73 -5.10
CA VAL A 270 20.78 3.39 -6.23
C VAL A 270 20.94 4.88 -5.91
N PRO A 271 22.05 5.52 -6.32
CA PRO A 271 22.17 6.97 -6.19
C PRO A 271 20.98 7.68 -6.85
N PRO A 272 20.39 8.68 -6.17
CA PRO A 272 19.34 9.48 -6.77
C PRO A 272 19.88 10.32 -7.94
N PRO A 273 19.02 10.81 -8.84
CA PRO A 273 19.45 11.78 -9.84
C PRO A 273 19.85 13.09 -9.15
N LYS A 274 20.76 13.87 -9.75
CA LYS A 274 20.87 15.29 -9.39
C LYS A 274 19.72 16.01 -10.08
N ALA A 275 18.95 16.81 -9.35
CA ALA A 275 17.83 17.53 -9.93
C ALA A 275 17.78 18.98 -9.43
N THR A 276 17.31 19.88 -10.30
CA THR A 276 16.93 21.25 -9.93
C THR A 276 15.54 21.53 -10.46
N VAL A 277 14.78 22.36 -9.75
CA VAL A 277 13.38 22.64 -10.05
C VAL A 277 13.18 24.12 -10.31
N ARG A 278 12.78 24.47 -11.54
CA ARG A 278 12.29 25.79 -11.89
C ARG A 278 10.76 25.77 -11.87
N ARG A 279 10.17 26.74 -11.17
CA ARG A 279 8.70 26.86 -11.00
C ARG A 279 8.17 27.84 -12.04
N GLU A 280 7.25 27.37 -12.85
CA GLU A 280 6.58 28.16 -13.89
C GLU A 280 5.06 28.14 -13.65
N GLU A 281 4.32 28.97 -14.38
CA GLU A 281 2.87 29.02 -14.22
C GLU A 281 2.24 27.68 -14.63
N GLY A 282 1.66 26.97 -13.64
CA GLY A 282 0.97 25.70 -13.84
C GLY A 282 1.86 24.46 -13.99
N VAL A 283 3.19 24.60 -14.03
CA VAL A 283 4.14 23.47 -14.17
C VAL A 283 5.42 23.66 -13.37
N HIS A 284 6.03 22.55 -12.96
CA HIS A 284 7.40 22.49 -12.48
C HIS A 284 8.30 21.89 -13.56
N VAL A 285 9.37 22.60 -13.93
CA VAL A 285 10.40 22.13 -14.84
C VAL A 285 11.54 21.52 -14.02
N VAL A 286 11.77 20.23 -14.21
CA VAL A 286 12.78 19.44 -13.49
C VAL A 286 13.93 19.15 -14.43
N ALA A 287 15.04 19.85 -14.25
CA ALA A 287 16.30 19.55 -14.92
C ALA A 287 17.05 18.48 -14.14
N PHE A 288 17.55 17.44 -14.82
CA PHE A 288 18.14 16.27 -14.17
C PHE A 288 19.46 15.81 -14.79
N GLU A 289 20.27 15.15 -13.95
CA GLU A 289 21.43 14.31 -14.30
C GLU A 289 21.25 12.96 -13.59
N ALA A 290 20.90 11.93 -14.36
CA ALA A 290 20.60 10.59 -13.89
C ALA A 290 21.86 9.70 -13.86
N PRO A 291 21.96 8.73 -12.93
CA PRO A 291 23.06 7.77 -12.92
C PRO A 291 23.04 6.86 -14.16
N PRO A 292 24.18 6.30 -14.59
CA PRO A 292 24.29 5.51 -15.83
C PRO A 292 23.35 4.31 -15.95
N GLU A 293 22.95 3.72 -14.83
CA GLU A 293 22.01 2.59 -14.74
C GLU A 293 20.53 2.99 -14.86
N ALA A 294 20.22 4.29 -14.88
CA ALA A 294 18.84 4.78 -14.93
C ALA A 294 18.22 4.55 -16.31
N THR A 295 17.00 4.01 -16.30
CA THR A 295 16.16 3.81 -17.51
C THR A 295 14.92 4.69 -17.50
N GLY A 296 14.61 5.29 -16.35
CA GLY A 296 13.48 6.20 -16.17
C GLY A 296 13.76 7.17 -15.03
N LEU A 297 13.22 8.38 -15.16
CA LEU A 297 13.12 9.38 -14.10
C LEU A 297 11.72 9.33 -13.51
N VAL A 298 11.62 9.31 -12.20
CA VAL A 298 10.36 9.45 -11.47
C VAL A 298 10.35 10.82 -10.81
N VAL A 299 9.27 11.56 -11.01
CA VAL A 299 9.04 12.87 -10.38
C VAL A 299 7.73 12.78 -9.61
N ALA A 300 7.81 13.02 -8.31
CA ALA A 300 6.65 13.10 -7.43
C ALA A 300 6.47 14.55 -6.96
N THR A 301 5.22 15.00 -6.95
CA THR A 301 4.85 16.34 -6.48
C THR A 301 3.79 16.24 -5.40
N ARG A 302 3.87 17.10 -4.40
CA ARG A 302 2.85 17.23 -3.36
C ARG A 302 2.87 18.67 -2.82
N PRO A 303 1.72 19.32 -2.61
CA PRO A 303 1.69 20.62 -1.95
C PRO A 303 2.41 20.55 -0.60
N ARG A 304 3.22 21.56 -0.29
CA ARG A 304 4.06 21.53 0.91
C ARG A 304 3.22 21.40 2.17
N GLY A 305 3.59 20.44 3.03
CA GLY A 305 2.88 20.17 4.28
C GLY A 305 1.49 19.53 4.09
N SER A 306 1.13 19.12 2.88
CA SER A 306 -0.08 18.37 2.62
C SER A 306 0.04 16.93 3.13
N ASP A 307 -1.06 16.43 3.69
CA ASP A 307 -1.24 15.02 4.07
C ASP A 307 -1.85 14.17 2.95
N GLU A 308 -1.95 14.71 1.72
CA GLU A 308 -2.47 14.00 0.55
C GLU A 308 -1.39 13.11 -0.10
N PRO A 309 -1.78 12.04 -0.82
CA PRO A 309 -0.87 11.24 -1.62
C PRO A 309 -0.08 12.09 -2.65
N ALA A 310 1.12 11.65 -3.00
CA ALA A 310 1.91 12.31 -4.02
C ALA A 310 1.34 12.07 -5.43
N ARG A 311 1.44 13.08 -6.30
CA ARG A 311 1.21 12.91 -7.74
C ARG A 311 2.51 12.51 -8.39
N VAL A 312 2.56 11.29 -8.92
CA VAL A 312 3.79 10.67 -9.45
C VAL A 312 3.71 10.54 -10.96
N GLU A 313 4.78 10.97 -11.64
CA GLU A 313 4.96 10.80 -13.07
C GLU A 313 6.29 10.08 -13.35
N THR A 314 6.28 9.14 -14.29
CA THR A 314 7.48 8.41 -14.71
C THR A 314 7.79 8.72 -16.17
N PHE A 315 9.01 9.15 -16.43
CA PHE A 315 9.52 9.52 -17.74
C PHE A 315 10.58 8.49 -18.17
N PRO A 316 10.43 7.84 -19.35
CA PRO A 316 11.53 7.05 -19.90
C PRO A 316 12.71 7.96 -20.24
N LEU A 317 13.93 7.47 -20.03
CA LEU A 317 15.14 8.22 -20.34
C LEU A 317 15.74 7.80 -21.68
N ASP A 318 15.78 8.74 -22.62
CA ASP A 318 16.56 8.62 -23.87
C ASP A 318 17.97 9.24 -23.73
N SER A 319 18.17 10.05 -22.68
CA SER A 319 19.44 10.68 -22.29
C SER A 319 19.53 10.70 -20.77
N LEU A 320 20.75 10.62 -20.23
CA LEU A 320 21.01 10.72 -18.79
C LEU A 320 20.92 12.17 -18.27
N THR A 321 20.81 13.15 -19.17
CA THR A 321 20.58 14.55 -18.81
C THR A 321 19.45 15.13 -19.63
N GLY A 322 18.69 16.05 -19.04
CA GLY A 322 17.60 16.71 -19.74
C GLY A 322 16.69 17.49 -18.81
N GLU A 323 15.53 17.86 -19.33
CA GLU A 323 14.46 18.51 -18.58
C GLU A 323 13.14 17.79 -18.85
N VAL A 324 12.32 17.67 -17.80
CA VAL A 324 10.92 17.23 -17.91
C VAL A 324 10.01 18.26 -17.27
N GLN A 325 8.74 18.28 -17.67
CA GLN A 325 7.72 19.15 -17.08
C GLN A 325 6.67 18.28 -16.40
N VAL A 326 6.30 18.65 -15.17
CA VAL A 326 5.17 18.07 -14.45
C VAL A 326 4.18 19.17 -14.07
N PRO A 327 2.85 18.96 -14.22
CA PRO A 327 1.85 19.89 -13.74
C PRO A 327 2.00 20.19 -12.24
N ALA A 328 1.94 21.47 -11.91
CA ALA A 328 1.95 21.96 -10.54
C ALA A 328 0.56 21.79 -9.90
N GLN A 329 0.54 21.35 -8.64
CA GLN A 329 -0.66 21.34 -7.80
C GLN A 329 -0.76 22.65 -7.01
N SER A 330 0.39 23.21 -6.62
CA SER A 330 0.54 24.50 -5.98
C SER A 330 1.85 25.16 -6.37
N ALA A 331 1.98 26.47 -6.11
CA ALA A 331 3.22 27.20 -6.39
C ALA A 331 4.38 26.73 -5.49
N ASP A 332 4.10 26.17 -4.31
CA ASP A 332 5.07 25.78 -3.30
C ASP A 332 5.21 24.26 -3.12
N ASP A 333 4.78 23.47 -4.12
CA ASP A 333 4.90 22.01 -4.09
C ASP A 333 6.32 21.56 -3.68
N GLU A 334 6.36 20.55 -2.82
CA GLU A 334 7.51 19.66 -2.69
C GLU A 334 7.62 18.85 -3.96
N VAL A 335 8.84 18.78 -4.51
CA VAL A 335 9.16 18.00 -5.70
C VAL A 335 10.26 17.03 -5.31
N TRP A 336 9.99 15.75 -5.49
CA TRP A 336 10.90 14.66 -5.20
C TRP A 336 11.26 13.94 -6.48
N THR A 337 12.52 13.55 -6.61
CA THR A 337 13.01 12.82 -7.78
C THR A 337 13.64 11.50 -7.38
N SER A 338 13.40 10.47 -8.19
CA SER A 338 14.11 9.20 -8.11
C SER A 338 14.32 8.62 -9.52
N VAL A 339 15.05 7.51 -9.63
CA VAL A 339 15.21 6.80 -10.90
C VAL A 339 14.76 5.35 -10.80
N VAL A 340 14.35 4.82 -11.96
CA VAL A 340 14.14 3.40 -12.20
C VAL A 340 15.42 2.79 -12.75
N ALA A 341 16.08 1.94 -11.97
CA ALA A 341 17.24 1.17 -12.38
C ALA A 341 16.92 -0.34 -12.30
N PRO A 342 16.63 -1.02 -13.43
CA PRO A 342 16.06 -2.36 -13.43
C PRO A 342 16.86 -3.38 -12.63
N GLU A 343 18.20 -3.36 -12.73
CA GLU A 343 19.06 -4.36 -12.07
C GLU A 343 19.44 -4.01 -10.62
N LYS A 344 19.16 -2.78 -10.18
CA LYS A 344 19.61 -2.28 -8.87
C LYS A 344 18.50 -1.76 -7.97
N GLY A 345 17.25 -1.78 -8.44
CA GLY A 345 16.09 -1.31 -7.69
C GLY A 345 15.87 0.20 -7.78
N PRO A 346 14.84 0.71 -7.09
CA PRO A 346 14.56 2.13 -7.05
C PRO A 346 15.65 2.90 -6.27
N SER A 347 15.94 4.12 -6.69
CA SER A 347 16.84 5.02 -5.93
C SER A 347 16.12 5.64 -4.72
N GLU A 348 16.89 6.26 -3.83
CA GLU A 348 16.29 7.18 -2.85
C GLU A 348 15.58 8.36 -3.54
N SER A 349 14.66 8.98 -2.80
CA SER A 349 14.04 10.25 -3.16
C SER A 349 14.93 11.43 -2.71
N VAL A 350 15.19 12.37 -3.63
CA VAL A 350 15.86 13.65 -3.34
C VAL A 350 15.09 14.86 -3.82
#